data_AF-A0A183JB32-F1
#
_entry.id   AF-A0A183JB32-F1
#
_cell.length_a   1.000
_cell.length_b   1.000
_cell.length_c   1.000
_cell.angle_alpha   90.00
_cell.angle_beta   90.00
_cell.angle_gamma   90.00
#
_symmetry.space_group_name_H-M   'P 1'
#
loop_
_entity.id
_entity.type
_entity.pdbx_description
1 polymer ?
#
loop_
_entity_poly.entity_id
_entity_poly.type
_entity_poly.pdbx_seq_one_letter_code
_entity_poly.pdbx_strand_id
1 'polypeptide(L)'
;MHFHMSSFSESTALGYLKQSAIEFVNYNKRQLSRIYPKGGRVDSSNFLPQIFWNAGVQMVALNFQTPDLAMQLNQGRFEYNGNCGYLLKPDFMRRPNRNFDPFSESPVDGVIAAYCSVRIISGQFLSDRKIGTFVEVEMYGLPTDTIRKEFRTKMVPANGLNPVYNEESFVFRKV
;
A
#
# COMPACT_ATOMS: atom_id res chain seq x y z
N MET A 1 -9.91 30.18 -3.42
CA MET A 1 -9.72 29.81 -1.99
C MET A 1 -10.00 28.32 -1.83
N HIS A 2 -9.06 27.54 -1.29
CA HIS A 2 -9.14 26.07 -1.18
C HIS A 2 -8.99 25.60 0.28
N PHE A 3 -9.72 26.21 1.21
CA PHE A 3 -9.60 25.91 2.65
C PHE A 3 -10.65 24.91 3.16
N HIS A 4 -11.75 24.70 2.43
CA HIS A 4 -12.74 23.69 2.79
C HIS A 4 -12.17 22.28 2.59
N MET A 5 -12.40 21.43 3.57
CA MET A 5 -12.00 20.02 3.58
C MET A 5 -13.17 19.16 4.05
N SER A 6 -13.10 17.85 3.79
CA SER A 6 -14.15 16.90 4.18
C SER A 6 -13.56 15.68 4.86
N SER A 7 -14.28 15.17 5.87
CA SER A 7 -13.97 13.90 6.53
C SER A 7 -15.00 12.84 6.15
N PHE A 8 -14.55 11.67 5.75
CA PHE A 8 -15.39 10.58 5.27
C PHE A 8 -15.17 9.30 6.08
N SER A 9 -16.24 8.58 6.38
CA SER A 9 -16.11 7.19 6.81
C SER A 9 -15.52 6.34 5.68
N GLU A 10 -14.80 5.24 6.01
CA GLU A 10 -14.29 4.32 4.98
C GLU A 10 -15.38 3.87 4.00
N SER A 11 -16.62 3.65 4.48
CA SER A 11 -17.74 3.20 3.65
C SER A 11 -18.14 4.25 2.63
N THR A 12 -18.22 5.52 3.05
CA THR A 12 -18.54 6.65 2.17
C THR A 12 -17.45 6.87 1.13
N ALA A 13 -16.18 6.85 1.56
CA ALA A 13 -15.05 7.02 0.66
C ALA A 13 -14.93 5.88 -0.36
N LEU A 14 -15.22 4.64 0.04
CA LEU A 14 -15.33 3.50 -0.88
C LEU A 14 -16.48 3.68 -1.88
N GLY A 15 -17.59 4.30 -1.48
CA GLY A 15 -18.66 4.69 -2.38
C GLY A 15 -18.18 5.62 -3.50
N TYR A 16 -17.45 6.70 -3.13
CA TYR A 16 -16.86 7.61 -4.11
C TYR A 16 -15.82 6.93 -5.01
N LEU A 17 -14.97 6.06 -4.45
CA LEU A 17 -14.03 5.28 -5.25
C LEU A 17 -14.73 4.38 -6.28
N LYS A 18 -15.90 3.82 -5.96
CA LYS A 18 -16.63 2.94 -6.88
C LYS A 18 -17.40 3.69 -7.96
N GLN A 19 -17.93 4.87 -7.64
CA GLN A 19 -18.85 5.60 -8.51
C GLN A 19 -18.19 6.75 -9.26
N SER A 20 -17.12 7.33 -8.71
CA SER A 20 -16.57 8.62 -9.14
C SER A 20 -15.07 8.73 -8.80
N ALA A 21 -14.29 7.70 -9.15
CA ALA A 21 -12.88 7.59 -8.75
C ALA A 21 -12.03 8.77 -9.26
N ILE A 22 -12.21 9.14 -10.53
CA ILE A 22 -11.46 10.19 -11.21
C ILE A 22 -11.79 11.56 -10.59
N GLU A 23 -13.06 11.81 -10.31
CA GLU A 23 -13.53 13.02 -9.63
C GLU A 23 -12.95 13.11 -8.22
N PHE A 24 -12.87 11.98 -7.51
CA PHE A 24 -12.31 11.95 -6.16
C PHE A 24 -10.80 12.22 -6.15
N VAL A 25 -10.05 11.68 -7.14
CA VAL A 25 -8.64 12.04 -7.37
C VAL A 25 -8.51 13.54 -7.64
N ASN A 26 -9.36 14.08 -8.51
CA ASN A 26 -9.34 15.50 -8.89
C ASN A 26 -9.71 16.43 -7.72
N TYR A 27 -10.65 16.04 -6.86
CA TYR A 27 -10.95 16.73 -5.59
C TYR A 27 -9.68 16.85 -4.73
N ASN A 28 -8.95 15.74 -4.59
CA ASN A 28 -7.74 15.66 -3.77
C ASN A 28 -6.50 16.39 -4.34
N LYS A 29 -6.59 16.97 -5.53
CA LYS A 29 -5.55 17.88 -6.05
C LYS A 29 -5.64 19.28 -5.45
N ARG A 30 -6.85 19.69 -5.07
CA ARG A 30 -7.14 21.06 -4.64
C ARG A 30 -7.55 21.14 -3.18
N GLN A 31 -8.22 20.11 -2.66
CA GLN A 31 -8.74 20.07 -1.30
C GLN A 31 -8.18 18.88 -0.52
N LEU A 32 -8.26 18.97 0.81
CA LEU A 32 -7.88 17.89 1.70
C LEU A 32 -9.09 16.99 1.99
N SER A 33 -8.85 15.68 2.00
CA SER A 33 -9.78 14.70 2.55
C SER A 33 -9.16 13.94 3.72
N ARG A 34 -9.99 13.67 4.72
CA ARG A 34 -9.67 12.75 5.82
C ARG A 34 -10.56 11.52 5.71
N ILE A 35 -9.98 10.34 5.88
CA ILE A 35 -10.70 9.08 5.98
C ILE A 35 -10.46 8.46 7.34
N TYR A 36 -11.50 7.87 7.92
CA TYR A 36 -11.41 7.18 9.20
C TYR A 36 -12.17 5.82 9.16
N PRO A 37 -11.78 4.86 10.02
CA PRO A 37 -12.40 3.54 10.05
C PRO A 37 -13.90 3.62 10.37
N LYS A 38 -14.72 2.74 9.79
CA LYS A 38 -16.15 2.67 10.12
C LYS A 38 -16.35 2.19 11.56
N GLY A 39 -17.45 2.62 12.19
CA GLY A 39 -17.80 2.22 13.56
C GLY A 39 -17.99 0.71 13.76
N GLY A 40 -18.22 -0.06 12.70
CA GLY A 40 -18.30 -1.54 12.78
C GLY A 40 -16.98 -2.25 13.12
N ARG A 41 -15.84 -1.53 13.10
CA ARG A 41 -14.52 -2.06 13.51
C ARG A 41 -14.31 -1.89 15.01
N VAL A 42 -15.17 -2.56 15.78
CA VAL A 42 -15.17 -2.48 17.27
C VAL A 42 -13.90 -3.05 17.90
N ASP A 43 -13.18 -3.90 17.17
CA ASP A 43 -11.90 -4.49 17.54
C ASP A 43 -10.69 -3.58 17.23
N SER A 44 -10.94 -2.35 16.76
CA SER A 44 -9.89 -1.42 16.30
C SER A 44 -9.07 -1.94 15.10
N SER A 45 -9.57 -2.89 14.32
CA SER A 45 -8.93 -3.31 13.07
C SER A 45 -8.79 -2.15 12.07
N ASN A 46 -7.77 -2.19 11.21
CA ASN A 46 -7.57 -1.18 10.17
C ASN A 46 -8.08 -1.65 8.79
N PHE A 47 -8.39 -0.68 7.94
CA PHE A 47 -8.51 -0.90 6.50
C PHE A 47 -7.14 -0.72 5.82
N LEU A 48 -6.97 -1.24 4.60
CA LEU A 48 -5.74 -1.04 3.84
C LEU A 48 -5.62 0.43 3.36
N PRO A 49 -4.63 1.20 3.82
CA PRO A 49 -4.54 2.63 3.51
C PRO A 49 -4.22 2.90 2.03
N GLN A 50 -3.53 1.97 1.36
CA GLN A 50 -3.16 2.06 -0.05
C GLN A 50 -4.37 2.34 -0.95
N ILE A 51 -5.54 1.77 -0.63
CA ILE A 51 -6.80 1.99 -1.37
C ILE A 51 -7.11 3.48 -1.50
N PHE A 52 -6.91 4.25 -0.44
CA PHE A 52 -7.23 5.67 -0.41
C PHE A 52 -6.06 6.57 -0.82
N TRP A 53 -4.83 6.12 -0.61
CA TRP A 53 -3.66 6.79 -1.20
C TRP A 53 -3.71 6.76 -2.72
N ASN A 54 -4.23 5.69 -3.34
CA ASN A 54 -4.48 5.61 -4.78
C ASN A 54 -5.49 6.69 -5.27
N ALA A 55 -6.39 7.14 -4.40
CA ALA A 55 -7.31 8.24 -4.68
C ALA A 55 -6.73 9.64 -4.34
N GLY A 56 -5.49 9.69 -3.85
CA GLY A 56 -4.80 10.93 -3.50
C GLY A 56 -5.21 11.53 -2.15
N VAL A 57 -5.94 10.78 -1.32
CA VAL A 57 -6.36 11.18 0.03
C VAL A 57 -5.11 11.41 0.89
N GLN A 58 -5.08 12.53 1.62
CA GLN A 58 -3.91 12.97 2.37
C GLN A 58 -3.94 12.45 3.82
N MET A 59 -5.10 12.48 4.47
CA MET A 59 -5.25 12.10 5.88
C MET A 59 -5.99 10.76 5.99
N VAL A 60 -5.27 9.66 5.74
CA VAL A 60 -5.80 8.30 5.86
C VAL A 60 -5.58 7.80 7.28
N ALA A 61 -6.55 8.07 8.18
CA ALA A 61 -6.40 7.80 9.61
C ALA A 61 -6.57 6.30 9.92
N LEU A 62 -5.65 5.78 10.73
CA LEU A 62 -5.61 4.39 11.19
C LEU A 62 -5.60 4.34 12.72
N ASN A 63 -5.95 3.18 13.27
CA ASN A 63 -5.90 2.83 14.68
C ASN A 63 -4.47 2.39 15.05
N PHE A 64 -3.68 3.30 15.63
CA PHE A 64 -2.28 3.08 16.00
C PHE A 64 -2.08 1.99 17.07
N GLN A 65 -3.10 1.75 17.89
CA GLN A 65 -3.09 0.69 18.91
C GLN A 65 -3.08 -0.73 18.33
N THR A 66 -3.38 -0.89 17.03
CA THR A 66 -3.47 -2.20 16.36
C THR A 66 -2.31 -2.36 15.37
N PRO A 67 -1.28 -3.17 15.66
CA PRO A 67 -0.11 -3.36 14.80
C PRO A 67 -0.36 -4.36 13.66
N ASP A 68 -1.51 -4.23 12.99
CA ASP A 68 -1.88 -5.08 11.85
C ASP A 68 -1.10 -4.69 10.58
N LEU A 69 -1.28 -5.46 9.51
CA LEU A 69 -0.63 -5.25 8.22
C LEU A 69 -0.77 -3.80 7.71
N ALA A 70 -1.96 -3.20 7.87
CA ALA A 70 -2.20 -1.83 7.44
C ALA A 70 -1.35 -0.81 8.21
N MET A 71 -1.20 -1.00 9.52
CA MET A 71 -0.31 -0.18 10.33
C MET A 71 1.17 -0.40 9.98
N GLN A 72 1.59 -1.64 9.73
CA GLN A 72 2.96 -1.97 9.31
C GLN A 72 3.31 -1.28 7.98
N LEU A 73 2.40 -1.31 7.00
CA LEU A 73 2.56 -0.58 5.73
C LEU A 73 2.64 0.94 5.94
N ASN A 74 1.83 1.49 6.85
CA ASN A 74 1.86 2.91 7.17
C ASN A 74 3.19 3.35 7.80
N GLN A 75 3.68 2.59 8.79
CA GLN A 75 4.95 2.86 9.46
C GLN A 75 6.13 2.78 8.47
N GLY A 76 6.23 1.70 7.70
CA GLY A 76 7.31 1.54 6.72
C GLY A 76 7.26 2.59 5.60
N ARG A 77 6.07 3.03 5.18
CA ARG A 77 5.93 4.08 4.17
C ARG A 77 6.42 5.44 4.69
N PHE A 78 6.03 5.83 5.90
CA PHE A 78 6.33 7.16 6.45
C PHE A 78 7.70 7.30 7.13
N GLU A 79 8.47 6.22 7.26
CA GLU A 79 9.90 6.30 7.61
C GLU A 79 10.70 7.10 6.56
N TYR A 80 10.30 7.00 5.29
CA TYR A 80 10.89 7.77 4.19
C TYR A 80 10.65 9.27 4.35
N ASN A 81 11.47 10.06 3.64
CA ASN A 81 11.48 11.53 3.75
C ASN A 81 11.80 12.01 5.18
N GLY A 82 12.76 11.35 5.83
CA GLY A 82 13.28 11.76 7.14
C GLY A 82 12.27 11.61 8.28
N ASN A 83 11.36 10.64 8.19
CA ASN A 83 10.35 10.37 9.20
C ASN A 83 9.49 11.59 9.59
N CYS A 84 9.29 12.54 8.67
CA CYS A 84 8.57 13.78 8.96
C CYS A 84 7.05 13.64 8.93
N GLY A 85 6.52 12.47 8.52
CA GLY A 85 5.09 12.22 8.36
C GLY A 85 4.48 12.76 7.06
N TYR A 86 5.29 13.29 6.14
CA TYR A 86 4.83 13.80 4.84
C TYR A 86 5.55 13.15 3.67
N LEU A 87 4.79 12.75 2.64
CA LEU A 87 5.30 12.25 1.37
C LEU A 87 4.64 12.98 0.21
N LEU A 88 5.44 13.43 -0.75
CA LEU A 88 4.93 14.10 -1.94
C LEU A 88 4.22 13.08 -2.85
N LYS A 89 2.97 13.37 -3.22
CA LYS A 89 2.20 12.54 -4.17
C LYS A 89 2.87 12.51 -5.56
N PRO A 90 2.67 11.44 -6.36
CA PRO A 90 3.09 11.39 -7.75
C PRO A 90 2.56 12.56 -8.57
N ASP A 91 3.28 12.92 -9.63
CA ASP A 91 3.01 14.13 -10.43
C ASP A 91 1.62 14.14 -11.07
N PHE A 92 1.18 13.01 -11.65
CA PHE A 92 -0.14 12.86 -12.25
C PHE A 92 -1.30 12.99 -11.23
N MET A 93 -1.03 12.78 -9.94
CA MET A 93 -2.00 12.97 -8.84
C MET A 93 -2.02 14.39 -8.28
N ARG A 94 -1.18 15.30 -8.80
CA ARG A 94 -1.09 16.70 -8.37
C ARG A 94 -1.43 17.68 -9.48
N ARG A 95 -1.07 17.38 -10.73
CA ARG A 95 -1.28 18.29 -11.86
C ARG A 95 -2.76 18.46 -12.22
N PRO A 96 -3.26 19.70 -12.39
CA PRO A 96 -4.66 19.96 -12.70
C PRO A 96 -5.05 19.53 -14.12
N ASN A 97 -4.09 19.44 -15.05
CA ASN A 97 -4.29 19.08 -16.45
C ASN A 97 -4.01 17.59 -16.77
N ARG A 98 -3.75 16.77 -15.76
CA ARG A 98 -3.57 15.30 -15.91
C ARG A 98 -4.79 14.60 -15.34
N ASN A 99 -5.43 13.71 -16.10
CA ASN A 99 -6.45 12.81 -15.53
C ASN A 99 -5.80 11.48 -15.14
N PHE A 100 -6.29 10.88 -14.07
CA PHE A 100 -5.80 9.62 -13.56
C PHE A 100 -6.97 8.81 -13.03
N ASP A 101 -7.13 7.60 -13.57
CA ASP A 101 -8.06 6.60 -13.08
C ASP A 101 -7.28 5.55 -12.27
N PRO A 102 -7.50 5.44 -10.95
CA PRO A 102 -6.79 4.48 -10.11
C PRO A 102 -7.13 3.02 -10.42
N PHE A 103 -8.12 2.74 -11.27
CA PHE A 103 -8.50 1.39 -11.69
C PHE A 103 -8.11 1.05 -13.13
N SER A 104 -7.39 1.94 -13.82
CA SER A 104 -6.98 1.69 -15.21
C SER A 104 -6.00 0.52 -15.30
N GLU A 105 -6.24 -0.41 -16.22
CA GLU A 105 -5.31 -1.50 -16.56
C GLU A 105 -4.22 -1.07 -17.54
N SER A 106 -4.37 0.11 -18.13
CA SER A 106 -3.39 0.68 -19.06
C SER A 106 -2.38 1.53 -18.30
N PRO A 107 -1.10 1.55 -18.72
CA PRO A 107 -0.11 2.46 -18.14
C PRO A 107 -0.61 3.91 -18.18
N VAL A 108 -0.37 4.65 -17.10
CA VAL A 108 -0.67 6.08 -17.06
C VAL A 108 0.20 6.79 -18.09
N ASP A 109 -0.42 7.61 -18.94
CA ASP A 109 0.31 8.35 -19.97
C ASP A 109 1.46 9.18 -19.36
N GLY A 110 2.68 8.95 -19.85
CA GLY A 110 3.92 9.55 -19.34
C GLY A 110 4.53 8.87 -18.10
N VAL A 111 3.97 7.76 -17.62
CA VAL A 111 4.56 6.90 -16.58
C VAL A 111 5.09 5.64 -17.22
N ILE A 112 6.40 5.38 -17.05
CA ILE A 112 7.04 4.17 -17.56
C ILE A 112 6.78 3.05 -16.55
N ALA A 113 6.11 2.00 -17.00
CA ALA A 113 5.94 0.79 -16.19
C ALA A 113 7.32 0.15 -15.90
N ALA A 114 7.53 -0.25 -14.65
CA ALA A 114 8.74 -0.90 -14.20
C ALA A 114 8.56 -2.43 -14.16
N TYR A 115 9.68 -3.12 -14.34
CA TYR A 115 9.79 -4.56 -14.11
C TYR A 115 10.51 -4.77 -12.77
N CYS A 116 9.93 -5.58 -11.88
CA CYS A 116 10.55 -5.92 -10.61
C CYS A 116 10.62 -7.45 -10.46
N SER A 117 11.78 -7.95 -10.04
CA SER A 117 11.97 -9.35 -9.68
C SER A 117 12.64 -9.45 -8.32
N VAL A 118 12.09 -10.26 -7.42
CA VAL A 118 12.62 -10.46 -6.07
C VAL A 118 13.06 -11.90 -5.91
N ARG A 119 14.36 -12.13 -5.67
CA ARG A 119 14.90 -13.46 -5.40
C ARG A 119 15.25 -13.60 -3.91
N ILE A 120 14.61 -14.53 -3.24
CA ILE A 120 14.91 -14.84 -1.84
C ILE A 120 16.02 -15.88 -1.78
N ILE A 121 17.20 -15.45 -1.32
CA ILE A 121 18.39 -16.31 -1.27
C ILE A 121 18.46 -17.05 0.07
N SER A 122 18.46 -16.33 1.19
CA SER A 122 18.68 -16.88 2.53
C SER A 122 18.19 -15.90 3.61
N GLY A 123 18.09 -16.35 4.86
CA GLY A 123 17.94 -15.50 6.04
C GLY A 123 19.06 -15.75 7.06
N GLN A 124 19.24 -14.82 8.00
CA GLN A 124 20.23 -14.93 9.07
C GLN A 124 19.61 -14.48 10.40
N PHE A 125 19.95 -15.19 11.49
CA PHE A 125 19.55 -14.87 12.87
C PHE A 125 18.04 -14.64 13.04
N LEU A 126 17.20 -15.44 12.38
CA LEU A 126 15.74 -15.28 12.39
C LEU A 126 15.11 -15.73 13.71
N SER A 127 15.72 -16.70 14.41
CA SER A 127 15.28 -17.17 15.72
C SER A 127 16.43 -17.82 16.49
N ASP A 128 16.37 -17.72 17.81
CA ASP A 128 17.18 -18.44 18.79
C ASP A 128 16.81 -19.94 18.88
N ARG A 129 15.67 -20.34 18.30
CA ARG A 129 15.15 -21.72 18.32
C ARG A 129 15.30 -22.38 16.95
N LYS A 130 15.35 -23.72 16.95
CA LYS A 130 15.28 -24.54 15.74
C LYS A 130 13.85 -24.61 15.23
N ILE A 131 13.43 -23.57 14.51
CA ILE A 131 12.10 -23.47 13.90
C ILE A 131 12.17 -23.60 12.38
N GLY A 132 11.04 -23.95 11.76
CA GLY A 132 10.87 -23.84 10.32
C GLY A 132 10.54 -22.41 9.91
N THR A 133 11.14 -21.91 8.83
CA THR A 133 10.89 -20.55 8.33
C THR A 133 10.57 -20.58 6.83
N PHE A 134 9.81 -19.59 6.37
CA PHE A 134 9.55 -19.30 4.97
C PHE A 134 9.39 -17.79 4.81
N VAL A 135 9.49 -17.29 3.58
CA VAL A 135 9.35 -15.86 3.27
C VAL A 135 8.17 -15.67 2.32
N GLU A 136 7.36 -14.65 2.57
CA GLU A 136 6.31 -14.17 1.68
C GLU A 136 6.70 -12.82 1.09
N VAL A 137 6.36 -12.58 -0.17
CA VAL A 137 6.60 -11.31 -0.85
C VAL A 137 5.28 -10.80 -1.42
N GLU A 138 4.86 -9.62 -1.00
CA GLU A 138 3.63 -8.97 -1.44
C GLU A 138 3.93 -7.57 -1.96
N MET A 139 3.13 -7.11 -2.94
CA MET A 139 3.20 -5.78 -3.52
C MET A 139 1.88 -5.04 -3.27
N TYR A 140 1.97 -3.78 -2.84
CA TYR A 140 0.83 -2.93 -2.55
C TYR A 140 0.96 -1.63 -3.36
N GLY A 141 0.00 -1.39 -4.25
CA GLY A 141 0.01 -0.25 -5.18
C GLY A 141 -1.38 0.03 -5.71
N LEU A 142 -1.51 0.29 -7.01
CA LEU A 142 -2.81 0.29 -7.67
C LEU A 142 -3.44 -1.11 -7.59
N PRO A 143 -4.77 -1.24 -7.78
CA PRO A 143 -5.43 -2.55 -7.79
C PRO A 143 -4.80 -3.53 -8.78
N THR A 144 -4.31 -3.05 -9.92
CA THR A 144 -3.66 -3.84 -10.98
C THR A 144 -2.25 -4.30 -10.63
N ASP A 145 -1.59 -3.59 -9.72
CA ASP A 145 -0.20 -3.86 -9.32
C ASP A 145 -0.14 -4.62 -7.99
N THR A 146 -1.27 -4.68 -7.27
CA THR A 146 -1.34 -5.29 -5.95
C THR A 146 -1.36 -6.81 -6.06
N ILE A 147 -0.30 -7.45 -5.58
CA ILE A 147 -0.14 -8.91 -5.53
C ILE A 147 0.00 -9.35 -4.08
N ARG A 148 -0.87 -10.24 -3.63
CA ARG A 148 -0.93 -10.71 -2.23
C ARG A 148 -1.08 -12.21 -2.17
N LYS A 149 -0.43 -12.85 -1.19
CA LYS A 149 -0.49 -14.30 -0.93
C LYS A 149 -0.15 -15.22 -2.11
N GLU A 150 0.51 -14.69 -3.14
CA GLU A 150 0.91 -15.46 -4.33
C GLU A 150 2.35 -15.95 -4.21
N PHE A 151 3.27 -15.07 -3.79
CA PHE A 151 4.70 -15.38 -3.72
C PHE A 151 5.13 -15.77 -2.32
N ARG A 152 5.51 -17.04 -2.18
CA ARG A 152 5.97 -17.64 -0.93
C ARG A 152 7.04 -18.68 -1.21
N THR A 153 8.12 -18.67 -0.44
CA THR A 153 9.14 -19.71 -0.51
C THR A 153 8.67 -21.01 0.13
N LYS A 154 9.27 -22.14 -0.26
CA LYS A 154 9.22 -23.35 0.54
C LYS A 154 9.75 -23.10 1.95
N MET A 155 9.26 -23.90 2.88
CA MET A 155 9.70 -23.86 4.25
C MET A 155 11.04 -24.60 4.42
N VAL A 156 12.00 -23.96 5.07
CA VAL A 156 13.24 -24.60 5.53
C VAL A 156 13.01 -25.04 6.97
N PRO A 157 12.91 -26.35 7.26
CA PRO A 157 12.60 -26.83 8.60
C PRO A 157 13.80 -26.72 9.54
N ALA A 158 13.53 -26.48 10.82
CA ALA A 158 14.49 -26.56 11.93
C ALA A 158 15.81 -25.77 11.76
N ASN A 159 15.80 -24.69 10.97
CA ASN A 159 16.94 -23.80 10.78
C ASN A 159 16.51 -22.33 10.93
N GLY A 160 16.63 -21.81 12.15
CA GLY A 160 16.40 -20.40 12.48
C GLY A 160 17.65 -19.51 12.39
N LEU A 161 18.84 -20.09 12.21
CA LEU A 161 20.10 -19.34 12.26
C LEU A 161 20.54 -18.85 10.89
N ASN A 162 20.51 -19.71 9.87
CA ASN A 162 21.00 -19.41 8.52
C ASN A 162 20.29 -20.22 7.42
N PRO A 163 18.94 -20.21 7.35
CA PRO A 163 18.20 -20.93 6.30
C PRO A 163 18.55 -20.40 4.90
N VAL A 164 18.71 -21.31 3.95
CA VAL A 164 18.90 -21.01 2.53
C VAL A 164 17.63 -21.43 1.79
N TYR A 165 16.96 -20.47 1.16
CA TYR A 165 15.73 -20.70 0.38
C TYR A 165 16.08 -20.96 -1.09
N ASN A 166 16.98 -20.14 -1.66
CA ASN A 166 17.53 -20.21 -3.01
C ASN A 166 16.50 -20.58 -4.11
N GLU A 167 15.33 -19.95 -4.06
CA GLU A 167 14.26 -20.19 -5.03
C GLU A 167 14.44 -19.36 -6.31
N GLU A 168 13.61 -19.66 -7.31
CA GLU A 168 13.45 -18.80 -8.48
C GLU A 168 12.95 -17.41 -8.08
N SER A 169 13.16 -16.43 -8.95
CA SER A 169 12.76 -15.06 -8.65
C SER A 169 11.24 -14.93 -8.75
N PHE A 170 10.62 -14.27 -7.78
CA PHE A 170 9.24 -13.81 -7.87
C PHE A 170 9.18 -12.61 -8.81
N VAL A 171 8.36 -12.71 -9.87
CA VAL A 171 8.35 -11.73 -10.97
C VAL A 171 7.06 -10.90 -10.95
N PHE A 172 7.22 -9.59 -10.84
CA PHE A 172 6.15 -8.60 -10.93
C PHE A 172 6.20 -7.97 -12.34
N ARG A 173 5.37 -8.49 -13.25
CA ARG A 173 5.47 -8.22 -14.70
C ARG A 173 4.92 -6.85 -15.14
N LYS A 174 4.13 -6.18 -14.31
CA LYS A 174 3.52 -4.88 -14.56
C LYS A 174 3.50 -4.11 -13.24
N VAL A 175 4.36 -3.10 -13.11
CA VAL A 175 4.47 -2.19 -11.96
C VAL A 175 4.56 -0.76 -12.47
#